data_AF-A0A2N7PL88-F1
#
_entry.id   AF-A0A2N7PL88-F1
#
_cell.length_a   1.000
_cell.length_b   1.000
_cell.length_c   1.000
_cell.angle_alpha   90.00
_cell.angle_beta   90.00
_cell.angle_gamma   90.00
#
_symmetry.space_group_name_H-M   'P 1'
#
loop_
_entity.id
_entity.type
_entity.pdbx_description
1 polymer ?
#
loop_
_entity_poly.entity_id
_entity_poly.type
_entity_poly.pdbx_seq_one_letter_code
_entity_poly.pdbx_strand_id
1 'polypeptide(L)'
;MNKEFLLWGLLAFDVLIILLLIFLYLKVKKFLSLPWEDIEESIARAQALVEKLKELKDVKGTSDYNPADPKEEVVFWYKKGLKLKEIAKKTGLSEGEVELILKSKKLL
;
A
#
# COMPACT_ATOMS: atom_id res chain seq x y z
N MET A 1 10.60 -58.40 -32.20
CA MET A 1 9.58 -57.54 -31.57
C MET A 1 8.77 -56.90 -32.69
N ASN A 2 7.45 -57.13 -32.72
CA ASN A 2 6.62 -56.72 -33.86
C ASN A 2 6.48 -55.19 -33.85
N LYS A 3 6.77 -54.54 -34.99
CA LYS A 3 6.71 -53.07 -35.12
C LYS A 3 5.32 -52.52 -34.76
N GLU A 4 4.28 -53.30 -35.00
CA GLU A 4 2.90 -52.99 -34.63
C GLU A 4 2.73 -52.88 -33.11
N PHE A 5 3.36 -53.77 -32.34
CA PHE A 5 3.29 -53.72 -30.88
C PHE A 5 3.93 -52.44 -30.31
N LEU A 6 5.02 -51.97 -30.93
CA LEU A 6 5.65 -50.70 -30.58
C LEU A 6 4.75 -49.50 -30.89
N LEU A 7 4.08 -49.51 -32.04
CA LEU A 7 3.15 -48.44 -32.44
C LEU A 7 1.94 -48.36 -31.50
N TRP A 8 1.34 -49.50 -31.14
CA TRP A 8 0.24 -49.55 -30.17
C TRP A 8 0.68 -49.12 -28.77
N GLY A 9 1.90 -49.48 -28.35
CA GLY A 9 2.47 -49.02 -27.09
C GLY A 9 2.66 -47.50 -27.04
N LEU A 10 3.15 -46.90 -28.14
CA LEU A 10 3.31 -45.45 -28.25
C LEU A 10 1.96 -44.72 -28.21
N LEU A 11 0.96 -45.24 -28.94
CA LEU A 11 -0.39 -44.70 -28.97
C LEU A 11 -1.04 -44.72 -27.57
N ALA A 12 -0.88 -45.83 -26.84
CA ALA A 12 -1.41 -45.96 -25.48
C ALA A 12 -0.74 -44.97 -24.52
N PHE A 13 0.57 -44.74 -24.67
CA PHE A 13 1.31 -43.78 -23.88
C PHE A 13 0.85 -42.34 -24.13
N ASP A 14 0.63 -41.96 -25.38
CA ASP A 14 0.11 -40.62 -25.74
C ASP A 14 -1.29 -40.38 -25.15
N VAL A 15 -2.18 -41.37 -25.24
CA VAL A 15 -3.52 -41.28 -24.62
C VAL A 15 -3.41 -41.14 -23.10
N LEU A 16 -2.49 -41.88 -22.47
CA LEU A 16 -2.27 -41.80 -21.02
C LEU A 16 -1.75 -40.41 -20.61
N ILE A 17 -0.84 -39.80 -21.39
CA ILE A 17 -0.39 -38.43 -21.17
C ILE A 17 -1.55 -37.44 -21.30
N ILE A 18 -2.37 -37.56 -22.34
CA ILE A 18 -3.52 -36.68 -22.55
C ILE A 18 -4.49 -36.77 -21.36
N LEU A 19 -4.79 -37.97 -20.88
CA LEU A 19 -5.64 -38.16 -19.70
C LEU A 19 -5.02 -37.54 -18.44
N LEU A 20 -3.71 -37.68 -18.26
CA LEU A 20 -2.99 -37.09 -17.14
C LEU A 20 -3.01 -35.56 -17.19
N LEU A 21 -2.85 -34.97 -18.37
CA LEU A 21 -2.95 -33.52 -18.57
C LEU A 21 -4.37 -33.01 -18.29
N ILE A 22 -5.41 -33.70 -18.74
CA ILE A 22 -6.81 -33.36 -18.44
C ILE A 22 -7.07 -33.44 -16.94
N PHE A 23 -6.60 -34.50 -16.27
CA PHE A 23 -6.72 -34.66 -14.83
C PHE A 23 -6.01 -33.52 -14.07
N LEU A 24 -4.80 -33.18 -14.48
CA LEU A 24 -4.04 -32.07 -13.90
C LEU A 24 -4.75 -30.74 -14.12
N TYR A 25 -5.27 -30.48 -15.32
CA TYR A 25 -6.04 -29.27 -15.64
C TYR A 25 -7.27 -29.13 -14.74
N LEU A 26 -8.04 -30.20 -14.54
CA LEU A 26 -9.21 -30.18 -13.65
C LEU A 26 -8.82 -29.96 -12.19
N LYS A 27 -7.73 -30.61 -11.74
CA LYS A 27 -7.22 -30.46 -10.37
C LYS A 27 -6.71 -29.04 -10.11
N VAL A 28 -6.00 -28.46 -11.06
CA VAL A 28 -5.51 -27.08 -11.05
C VAL A 28 -6.69 -26.12 -11.12
N LYS A 29 -7.67 -26.32 -12.01
CA LYS A 29 -8.90 -25.50 -12.08
C LYS A 29 -9.68 -25.51 -10.77
N LYS A 30 -9.77 -26.67 -10.09
CA LYS A 30 -10.42 -26.81 -8.77
C LYS A 30 -9.59 -26.15 -7.65
N PHE A 31 -8.27 -26.09 -7.78
CA PHE A 31 -7.39 -25.41 -6.82
C PHE A 31 -7.35 -23.88 -7.05
N LEU A 32 -7.47 -23.45 -8.30
CA LEU A 32 -7.53 -22.04 -8.72
C LEU A 32 -8.95 -21.48 -8.80
N SER A 33 -9.96 -22.17 -8.26
CA SER A 33 -11.20 -21.51 -7.84
C SER A 33 -10.89 -20.65 -6.60
N LEU A 34 -10.01 -19.67 -6.80
CA LEU A 34 -9.81 -18.56 -5.89
C LEU A 34 -11.17 -17.88 -5.69
N PRO A 35 -11.49 -17.42 -4.48
CA PRO A 35 -12.72 -16.68 -4.22
C PRO A 35 -12.60 -15.29 -4.87
N TRP A 36 -12.80 -15.22 -6.19
CA TRP A 36 -12.71 -13.98 -6.96
C TRP A 36 -13.68 -12.92 -6.42
N GLU A 37 -14.81 -13.35 -5.86
CA GLU A 37 -15.79 -12.48 -5.18
C GLU A 37 -15.19 -11.77 -3.95
N ASP A 38 -14.50 -12.50 -3.06
CA ASP A 38 -13.87 -11.93 -1.87
C ASP A 38 -12.73 -10.96 -2.24
N ILE A 39 -12.00 -11.29 -3.31
CA ILE A 39 -10.90 -10.47 -3.82
C ILE A 39 -11.45 -9.17 -4.40
N GLU A 40 -12.51 -9.21 -5.20
CA GLU A 40 -13.14 -8.02 -5.77
C GLU A 40 -13.71 -7.11 -4.68
N GLU A 41 -14.36 -7.68 -3.65
CA GLU A 41 -14.84 -6.92 -2.50
C GLU A 41 -13.68 -6.25 -1.74
N SER A 42 -12.58 -6.96 -1.52
CA SER A 42 -11.40 -6.41 -0.84
C SER A 42 -10.76 -5.26 -1.62
N ILE A 43 -10.72 -5.37 -2.95
CA ILE A 43 -10.20 -4.32 -3.85
C ILE A 43 -11.13 -3.10 -3.83
N ALA A 44 -12.44 -3.31 -3.89
CA ALA A 44 -13.43 -2.24 -3.82
C ALA A 44 -13.34 -1.47 -2.49
N ARG A 45 -13.19 -2.18 -1.36
CA ARG A 45 -12.98 -1.56 -0.03
C ARG A 45 -11.69 -0.75 0.03
N ALA A 46 -10.59 -1.27 -0.53
CA ALA A 46 -9.32 -0.56 -0.58
C ALA A 46 -9.42 0.72 -1.43
N GLN A 47 -10.10 0.65 -2.58
CA GLN A 47 -10.34 1.82 -3.44
C GLN A 47 -11.18 2.89 -2.72
N ALA A 48 -12.26 2.51 -2.03
CA ALA A 48 -13.09 3.43 -1.26
C ALA A 48 -12.31 4.15 -0.13
N LEU A 49 -11.37 3.46 0.51
CA LEU A 49 -10.50 4.06 1.52
C LEU A 49 -9.54 5.10 0.91
N VAL A 50 -8.96 4.79 -0.25
CA VAL A 50 -8.09 5.72 -0.99
C VAL A 50 -8.87 6.95 -1.44
N GLU A 51 -10.10 6.77 -1.89
CA GLU A 51 -10.98 7.87 -2.28
C GLU A 51 -11.31 8.78 -1.09
N LYS A 52 -11.71 8.22 0.05
CA LYS A 52 -11.90 9.00 1.30
C LYS A 52 -10.65 9.74 1.74
N LEU A 53 -9.47 9.12 1.63
CA LEU A 53 -8.21 9.80 1.95
C LEU A 53 -7.91 10.93 0.97
N LYS A 54 -8.28 10.78 -0.31
CA LYS A 54 -8.14 11.83 -1.32
C LYS A 54 -9.10 12.98 -1.05
N GLU A 55 -10.37 12.71 -0.73
CA GLU A 55 -11.34 13.73 -0.31
C GLU A 55 -10.86 14.48 0.92
N LEU A 56 -10.39 13.77 1.96
CA LEU A 56 -9.84 14.42 3.15
C LEU A 56 -8.59 15.23 2.83
N LYS A 57 -7.75 14.79 1.87
CA LYS A 57 -6.58 15.55 1.41
C LYS A 57 -6.96 16.79 0.62
N ASP A 58 -7.96 16.71 -0.25
CA ASP A 58 -8.43 17.84 -1.07
C ASP A 58 -9.21 18.85 -0.20
N VAL A 59 -9.99 18.38 0.79
CA VAL A 59 -10.60 19.23 1.83
C VAL A 59 -9.52 19.88 2.71
N LYS A 60 -8.44 19.18 3.01
CA LYS A 60 -7.28 19.73 3.74
C LYS A 60 -6.32 20.52 2.83
N GLY A 61 -6.56 20.53 1.52
CA GLY A 61 -5.75 21.18 0.49
C GLY A 61 -6.03 22.68 0.31
N THR A 62 -6.95 23.26 1.08
CA THR A 62 -7.28 24.70 1.02
C THR A 62 -6.96 25.49 2.30
N SER A 63 -6.24 24.92 3.28
CA SER A 63 -5.68 25.72 4.38
C SER A 63 -4.42 25.08 4.97
N ASP A 64 -3.25 25.53 4.49
CA ASP A 64 -1.93 25.38 5.13
C ASP A 64 -1.82 26.32 6.35
N TYR A 65 -2.88 26.39 7.16
CA TYR A 65 -2.88 27.07 8.44
C TYR A 65 -3.84 26.38 9.41
N ASN A 66 -3.32 25.45 10.20
CA ASN A 66 -4.02 24.85 11.32
C ASN A 66 -3.42 25.41 12.62
N PRO A 67 -4.06 26.39 13.29
CA PRO A 67 -3.56 26.97 14.54
C PRO A 67 -3.51 25.97 15.71
N ALA A 68 -3.96 24.72 15.51
CA ALA A 68 -3.82 23.62 16.46
C ALA A 68 -2.60 22.71 16.20
N ASP A 69 -1.84 22.90 15.10
CA ASP A 69 -0.60 22.16 14.88
C ASP A 69 0.58 22.94 15.51
N PRO A 70 1.18 22.44 16.61
CA PRO A 70 2.26 23.13 17.29
C PRO A 70 3.49 23.37 16.38
N LYS A 71 3.60 22.67 15.25
CA LYS A 71 4.66 22.88 14.24
C LYS A 71 4.55 24.21 13.51
N GLU A 72 3.35 24.70 13.22
CA GLU A 72 3.15 25.98 12.54
C GLU A 72 3.36 27.14 13.51
N GLU A 73 2.94 26.96 14.76
CA GLU A 73 3.15 27.95 15.81
C GLU A 73 4.66 28.17 16.07
N VAL A 74 5.45 27.09 16.11
CA VAL A 74 6.92 27.16 16.22
C VAL A 74 7.53 27.99 15.08
N VAL A 75 7.09 27.77 13.83
CA VAL A 75 7.59 28.49 12.66
C VAL A 75 7.21 29.98 12.71
N PHE A 76 5.98 30.27 13.14
CA PHE A 76 5.49 31.64 13.25
C PHE A 76 6.29 32.45 14.28
N TRP A 77 6.51 31.89 15.47
CA TRP A 77 7.29 32.56 16.52
C TRP A 77 8.78 32.68 16.13
N TYR A 78 9.34 31.69 15.44
CA TYR A 78 10.71 31.78 14.93
C TYR A 78 10.87 32.88 13.88
N LYS A 79 9.93 33.00 12.93
CA LYS A 79 9.92 34.10 11.94
C LYS A 79 9.77 35.48 12.57
N LYS A 80 9.13 35.57 13.74
CA LYS A 80 9.07 36.81 14.55
C LYS A 80 10.35 37.11 15.31
N GLY A 81 11.39 36.27 15.20
CA GLY A 81 12.69 36.48 15.82
C GLY A 81 12.77 36.04 17.28
N LEU A 82 11.82 35.26 17.79
CA LEU A 82 11.90 34.71 19.15
C LEU A 82 12.98 33.64 19.23
N LYS A 83 13.65 33.56 20.38
CA LYS A 83 14.68 32.54 20.62
C LYS A 83 14.02 31.18 20.86
N LEU A 84 14.72 30.10 20.50
CA LEU A 84 14.30 28.69 20.69
C LEU A 84 13.68 28.43 22.08
N LYS A 85 14.29 29.00 23.13
CA LYS A 85 13.84 28.87 24.53
C LYS A 85 12.48 29.52 24.79
N GLU A 86 12.20 30.64 24.14
CA GLU A 86 10.95 31.39 24.30
C GLU A 86 9.82 30.71 23.52
N ILE A 87 10.16 30.12 22.37
CA ILE A 87 9.23 29.32 21.56
C ILE A 87 8.80 28.08 22.35
N ALA A 88 9.76 27.31 22.87
CA ALA A 88 9.52 26.14 23.71
C ALA A 88 8.61 26.45 24.92
N LYS A 89 8.84 27.57 25.61
CA LYS A 89 7.99 28.01 26.73
C LYS A 89 6.57 28.40 26.31
N LYS A 90 6.38 28.92 25.11
CA LYS A 90 5.06 29.32 24.60
C LYS A 90 4.27 28.15 24.03
N THR A 91 4.94 27.25 23.32
CA THR A 91 4.30 26.11 22.66
C THR A 91 4.23 24.86 23.54
N GLY A 92 4.86 24.87 24.72
CA GLY A 92 4.92 23.72 25.64
C GLY A 92 5.81 22.57 25.14
N LEU A 93 6.55 22.78 24.04
CA LEU A 93 7.47 21.81 23.45
C LEU A 93 8.86 21.92 24.08
N SER A 94 9.63 20.83 24.04
CA SER A 94 11.04 20.86 24.44
C SER A 94 11.90 21.63 23.42
N GLU A 95 13.02 22.22 23.88
CA GLU A 95 13.93 22.96 22.99
C GLU A 95 14.42 22.08 21.81
N GLY A 96 14.62 20.78 22.04
CA GLY A 96 15.03 19.83 21.00
C GLY A 96 13.95 19.54 19.96
N GLU A 97 12.67 19.50 20.35
CA GLU A 97 11.57 19.33 19.40
C GLU A 97 11.40 20.57 18.52
N VAL A 98 11.54 21.77 19.10
CA VAL A 98 11.53 23.03 18.37
C VAL A 98 12.66 23.07 17.33
N GLU A 99 13.87 22.66 17.71
CA GLU A 99 15.02 22.60 16.80
C GLU A 99 14.81 21.60 15.66
N LEU A 100 14.27 20.42 15.97
CA LEU A 100 13.97 19.39 14.97
C LEU A 100 12.94 19.87 13.95
N ILE A 101 11.89 20.56 14.40
CA ILE A 101 10.85 21.14 13.54
C ILE A 101 11.47 22.19 12.61
N LEU A 102 12.31 23.08 13.13
CA LEU A 102 12.96 24.13 12.33
C LEU A 102 13.96 23.56 11.31
N LYS A 103 14.75 22.54 11.69
CA LYS A 103 15.63 21.79 10.77
C LYS A 103 14.84 21.09 9.67
N SER A 104 13.72 20.45 10.01
CA SER A 104 12.86 19.76 9.04
C SER A 104 12.30 20.70 7.97
N LYS A 105 12.08 21.98 8.32
CA LYS A 105 11.59 23.03 7.42
C LYS A 105 12.70 23.89 6.79
N LYS A 106 13.98 23.55 6.99
CA LYS A 106 15.16 24.29 6.48
C LYS A 106 15.16 25.79 6.83
N LEU A 107 14.64 26.14 8.00
CA LEU A 107 14.63 27.52 8.52
C LEU A 107 15.85 27.82 9.40
N LEU A 108 16.69 26.81 9.60
CA LEU A 108 17.86 26.79 10.47
C LEU A 108 19.02 26.18 9.69
#